data_AF-A0A951XDK4-F1
#
_entry.id   AF-A0A951XDK4-F1
#
_cell.length_a   1.000
_cell.length_b   1.000
_cell.length_c   1.000
_cell.angle_alpha   90.00
_cell.angle_beta   90.00
_cell.angle_gamma   90.00
#
_symmetry.space_group_name_H-M   'P 1'
#
loop_
_entity.id
_entity.type
_entity.pdbx_description
1 polymer ?
#
loop_
_entity_poly.entity_id
_entity_poly.type
_entity_poly.pdbx_seq_one_letter_code
_entity_poly.pdbx_strand_id
1 'polypeptide(L)'
;QQTAAENNFLTNAVNTMTVHLNRWLTTGYFSSVNKRLRLHVSSADLKDGSSGYFFTDVDLWYLTALSDLSELYRSGVRPVAEDGKKAFEELQNKKEGIKNIFDLFLARTSLSKAQKGMRAEVDKGFWRYYFDNRYAGYTGDVSPVGWEESGDGKWKMKTQVKWDSSYIAPDAGWDISHARRLVPALETFVRNRENIKAVWGYDNPDFDPVALREAYANQVVDKIWNGDVNYPLFSNFWSGDNGWYRVAYAANETGRRFAGYPPYGLSISIADGGYPVWGAFHPTLNTIFRNIFELSQKNDDRARSFISRNYPGLLGNRSNSASKKAIQNLSFLSDLVELSFAVLNK
;
A
#
# COMPACT_ATOMS: atom_id res chain seq x y z
N GLN A 1 -13.58 -21.51 -23.47
CA GLN A 1 -12.76 -20.99 -24.60
C GLN A 1 -12.80 -19.47 -24.52
N GLN A 2 -11.63 -18.82 -24.59
CA GLN A 2 -11.57 -17.35 -24.66
C GLN A 2 -12.04 -16.88 -26.04
N THR A 3 -12.80 -15.81 -26.07
CA THR A 3 -13.23 -15.12 -27.28
C THR A 3 -12.04 -14.45 -27.97
N ALA A 4 -12.19 -14.14 -29.26
CA ALA A 4 -11.17 -13.40 -30.01
C ALA A 4 -10.85 -12.03 -29.36
N ALA A 5 -11.86 -11.36 -28.79
CA ALA A 5 -11.69 -10.09 -28.09
C ALA A 5 -10.85 -10.25 -26.81
N GLU A 6 -11.11 -11.28 -26.01
CA GLU A 6 -10.33 -11.60 -24.80
C GLU A 6 -8.87 -11.94 -25.16
N ASN A 7 -8.66 -12.76 -26.20
CA ASN A 7 -7.31 -13.09 -26.68
C ASN A 7 -6.53 -11.84 -27.13
N ASN A 8 -7.19 -10.95 -27.86
CA ASN A 8 -6.59 -9.68 -28.30
C ASN A 8 -6.25 -8.78 -27.11
N PHE A 9 -7.15 -8.67 -26.12
CA PHE A 9 -6.90 -7.90 -24.92
C PHE A 9 -5.69 -8.43 -24.14
N LEU A 10 -5.63 -9.73 -23.87
CA LEU A 10 -4.52 -10.36 -23.14
C LEU A 10 -3.18 -10.17 -23.87
N THR A 11 -3.19 -10.34 -25.19
CA THR A 11 -2.00 -10.16 -26.02
C THR A 11 -1.49 -8.71 -25.97
N ASN A 12 -2.39 -7.74 -26.08
CA ASN A 12 -2.05 -6.33 -25.96
C ASN A 12 -1.54 -5.98 -24.56
N ALA A 13 -2.18 -6.51 -23.51
CA ALA A 13 -1.75 -6.31 -22.13
C ALA A 13 -0.31 -6.83 -21.91
N VAL A 14 0.00 -8.05 -22.36
CA VAL A 14 1.36 -8.61 -22.28
C VAL A 14 2.37 -7.75 -23.04
N ASN A 15 2.01 -7.27 -24.24
CA ASN A 15 2.88 -6.38 -25.02
C ASN A 15 3.19 -5.10 -24.26
N THR A 16 2.16 -4.42 -23.76
CA THR A 16 2.25 -3.17 -22.99
C THR A 16 3.06 -3.36 -21.71
N MET A 17 2.79 -4.41 -20.92
CA MET A 17 3.53 -4.72 -19.70
C MET A 17 5.01 -4.92 -19.99
N THR A 18 5.32 -5.72 -21.02
CA THR A 18 6.70 -6.06 -21.38
C THR A 18 7.49 -4.81 -21.83
N VAL A 19 6.92 -4.02 -22.75
CA VAL A 19 7.56 -2.79 -23.24
C VAL A 19 7.80 -1.79 -22.11
N HIS A 20 6.81 -1.60 -21.23
CA HIS A 20 6.96 -0.66 -20.12
C HIS A 20 7.94 -1.13 -19.06
N LEU A 21 7.89 -2.40 -18.64
CA LEU A 21 8.87 -2.96 -17.72
C LEU A 21 10.28 -2.83 -18.28
N ASN A 22 10.49 -3.18 -19.56
CA ASN A 22 11.81 -3.06 -20.16
C ASN A 22 12.33 -1.61 -20.21
N ARG A 23 11.44 -0.64 -20.48
CA ARG A 23 11.74 0.80 -20.48
C ARG A 23 12.09 1.32 -19.08
N TRP A 24 11.41 0.83 -18.05
CA TRP A 24 11.60 1.29 -16.67
C TRP A 24 12.80 0.62 -15.99
N LEU A 25 13.02 -0.66 -16.25
CA LEU A 25 14.10 -1.48 -15.70
C LEU A 25 15.42 -1.23 -16.46
N THR A 26 15.94 -0.02 -16.27
CA THR A 26 17.20 0.45 -16.85
C THR A 26 18.41 0.04 -16.01
N THR A 27 19.61 0.12 -16.58
CA THR A 27 20.87 -0.03 -15.84
C THR A 27 20.97 0.93 -14.66
N GLY A 28 20.48 2.18 -14.82
CA GLY A 28 20.45 3.17 -13.74
C GLY A 28 19.53 2.75 -12.59
N TYR A 29 18.34 2.22 -12.90
CA TYR A 29 17.44 1.67 -11.90
C TYR A 29 18.08 0.50 -11.13
N PHE A 30 18.66 -0.47 -11.83
CA PHE A 30 19.33 -1.60 -11.17
C PHE A 30 20.54 -1.18 -10.34
N SER A 31 21.29 -0.16 -10.78
CA SER A 31 22.36 0.43 -9.97
C SER A 31 21.83 1.00 -8.65
N SER A 32 20.68 1.69 -8.70
CA SER A 32 20.00 2.19 -7.49
C SER A 32 19.51 1.07 -6.57
N VAL A 33 18.92 0.00 -7.12
CA VAL A 33 18.52 -1.20 -6.34
C VAL A 33 19.74 -1.83 -5.67
N ASN A 34 20.82 -2.05 -6.42
CA ASN A 34 22.06 -2.63 -5.89
C ASN A 34 22.68 -1.76 -4.80
N LYS A 35 22.64 -0.43 -4.94
CA LYS A 35 23.10 0.51 -3.90
C LYS A 35 22.28 0.35 -2.62
N ARG A 36 20.95 0.27 -2.73
CA ARG A 36 20.04 0.10 -1.57
C ARG A 36 20.16 -1.26 -0.90
N LEU A 37 20.58 -2.30 -1.63
CA LEU A 37 20.87 -3.64 -1.10
C LEU A 37 22.26 -3.73 -0.44
N ARG A 38 23.32 -3.37 -1.17
CA ARG A 38 24.71 -3.67 -0.80
C ARG A 38 25.28 -2.79 0.29
N LEU A 39 24.76 -1.58 0.46
CA LEU A 39 25.30 -0.68 1.47
C LEU A 39 24.93 -1.09 2.91
N HIS A 40 24.12 -2.15 3.09
CA HIS A 40 23.57 -2.54 4.40
C HIS A 40 22.99 -1.35 5.18
N VAL A 41 22.51 -0.33 4.46
CA VAL A 41 21.98 0.90 5.04
C VAL A 41 20.77 0.49 5.85
N SER A 42 20.92 0.59 7.16
CA SER A 42 19.86 0.45 8.14
C SER A 42 19.15 1.78 8.29
N SER A 43 17.96 1.77 8.90
CA SER A 43 17.26 3.02 9.23
C SER A 43 18.07 3.90 10.19
N ALA A 44 19.01 3.31 10.95
CA ALA A 44 19.92 4.03 11.83
C ALA A 44 20.95 4.90 11.09
N ASP A 45 21.27 4.56 9.84
CA ASP A 45 22.25 5.29 9.03
C ASP A 45 21.68 6.55 8.37
N LEU A 46 20.36 6.71 8.40
CA LEU A 46 19.69 7.88 7.86
C LEU A 46 19.90 9.09 8.75
N LYS A 47 20.30 10.21 8.14
CA LYS A 47 20.59 11.48 8.84
C LYS A 47 19.74 12.65 8.35
N ASP A 48 19.03 12.46 7.24
CA ASP A 48 18.25 13.48 6.57
C ASP A 48 16.95 12.89 6.02
N GLY A 49 16.12 13.75 5.43
CA GLY A 49 14.87 13.37 4.78
C GLY A 49 15.02 12.90 3.32
N SER A 50 16.22 12.48 2.90
CA SER A 50 16.45 12.01 1.54
C SER A 50 15.70 10.72 1.25
N SER A 51 14.94 10.68 0.15
CA SER A 51 14.23 9.49 -0.31
C SER A 51 15.12 8.49 -1.06
N GLY A 52 16.41 8.79 -1.23
CA GLY A 52 17.33 7.98 -2.04
C GLY A 52 17.56 6.55 -1.56
N TYR A 53 17.14 6.22 -0.33
CA TYR A 53 17.27 4.88 0.26
C TYR A 53 15.94 4.15 0.46
N PHE A 54 14.81 4.78 0.11
CA PHE A 54 13.50 4.20 0.37
C PHE A 54 13.26 2.98 -0.53
N PHE A 55 12.51 2.02 0.00
CA PHE A 55 11.72 1.13 -0.82
C PHE A 55 10.40 1.84 -1.14
N THR A 56 10.17 2.10 -2.42
CA THR A 56 9.06 2.95 -2.88
C THR A 56 7.94 2.13 -3.48
N ASP A 57 6.78 2.75 -3.69
CA ASP A 57 5.68 2.11 -4.39
C ASP A 57 6.01 1.75 -5.83
N VAL A 58 6.91 2.48 -6.47
CA VAL A 58 7.43 2.16 -7.81
C VAL A 58 8.14 0.81 -7.82
N ASP A 59 8.99 0.53 -6.81
CA ASP A 59 9.69 -0.76 -6.71
C ASP A 59 8.68 -1.91 -6.58
N LEU A 60 7.68 -1.74 -5.71
CA LEU A 60 6.63 -2.74 -5.50
C LEU A 60 5.79 -2.97 -6.76
N TRP A 61 5.42 -1.91 -7.48
CA TRP A 61 4.65 -2.03 -8.72
C TRP A 61 5.38 -2.78 -9.83
N TYR A 62 6.71 -2.61 -9.95
CA TYR A 62 7.50 -3.39 -10.89
C TYR A 62 7.47 -4.87 -10.54
N LEU A 63 7.60 -5.23 -9.25
CA LEU A 63 7.48 -6.62 -8.80
C LEU A 63 6.11 -7.20 -9.11
N THR A 64 5.02 -6.47 -8.83
CA THR A 64 3.65 -6.89 -9.13
C THR A 64 3.48 -7.18 -10.64
N ALA A 65 3.93 -6.25 -11.49
CA ALA A 65 3.83 -6.42 -12.94
C ALA A 65 4.72 -7.55 -13.48
N LEU A 66 5.92 -7.75 -12.92
CA LEU A 66 6.79 -8.89 -13.26
C LEU A 66 6.16 -10.23 -12.86
N SER A 67 5.47 -10.26 -11.72
CA SER A 67 4.73 -11.42 -11.23
C SER A 67 3.57 -11.77 -12.16
N ASP A 68 2.70 -10.81 -12.50
CA ASP A 68 1.60 -11.04 -13.44
C ASP A 68 2.10 -11.39 -14.86
N LEU A 69 3.19 -10.74 -15.33
CA LEU A 69 3.81 -11.08 -16.61
C LEU A 69 4.30 -12.54 -16.64
N SER A 70 4.81 -13.04 -15.50
CA SER A 70 5.25 -14.43 -15.40
C SER A 70 4.09 -15.41 -15.56
N GLU A 71 2.91 -15.10 -15.01
CA GLU A 71 1.69 -15.89 -15.15
C GLU A 71 1.23 -15.98 -16.59
N LEU A 72 1.10 -14.82 -17.23
CA LEU A 72 0.64 -14.71 -18.60
C LEU A 72 1.60 -15.45 -19.54
N TYR A 73 2.90 -15.29 -19.31
CA TYR A 73 3.91 -16.03 -20.05
C TYR A 73 3.84 -17.55 -19.79
N ARG A 74 3.65 -18.01 -18.55
CA ARG A 74 3.55 -19.45 -18.30
C ARG A 74 2.24 -20.06 -18.84
N SER A 75 1.20 -19.25 -19.00
CA SER A 75 -0.09 -19.62 -19.58
C SER A 75 -0.12 -19.60 -21.12
N GLY A 76 1.02 -19.33 -21.77
CA GLY A 76 1.12 -19.32 -23.24
C GLY A 76 0.76 -17.99 -23.91
N VAL A 77 0.36 -16.96 -23.15
CA VAL A 77 0.15 -15.61 -23.70
C VAL A 77 1.51 -14.97 -23.95
N ARG A 78 1.75 -14.47 -25.17
CA ARG A 78 3.04 -13.91 -25.59
C ARG A 78 2.84 -12.52 -26.19
N PRO A 79 3.86 -11.64 -26.14
CA PRO A 79 3.87 -10.44 -26.97
C PRO A 79 3.87 -10.86 -28.44
N VAL A 80 2.94 -10.30 -29.23
CA VAL A 80 2.89 -10.57 -30.68
C VAL A 80 3.56 -9.48 -31.50
N ALA A 81 3.56 -8.24 -31.01
CA ALA A 81 4.23 -7.13 -31.68
C ALA A 81 5.74 -7.22 -31.47
N GLU A 82 6.49 -6.73 -32.47
CA GLU A 82 7.94 -6.88 -32.54
C GLU A 82 8.65 -6.19 -31.37
N ASP A 83 8.15 -5.02 -30.96
CA ASP A 83 8.67 -4.27 -29.83
C ASP A 83 8.49 -5.02 -28.50
N GLY A 84 7.36 -5.69 -28.31
CA GLY A 84 7.10 -6.53 -27.14
C GLY A 84 7.96 -7.79 -27.13
N LYS A 85 8.17 -8.46 -28.27
CA LYS A 85 9.06 -9.62 -28.35
C LYS A 85 10.49 -9.25 -27.96
N LYS A 86 11.02 -8.20 -28.60
CA LYS A 86 12.35 -7.67 -28.30
C LYS A 86 12.46 -7.23 -26.83
N ALA A 87 11.48 -6.51 -26.31
CA ALA A 87 11.47 -6.08 -24.92
C ALA A 87 11.46 -7.27 -23.95
N PHE A 88 10.77 -8.37 -24.28
CA PHE A 88 10.76 -9.58 -23.45
C PHE A 88 12.14 -10.23 -23.43
N GLU A 89 12.78 -10.39 -24.60
CA GLU A 89 14.15 -10.92 -24.72
C GLU A 89 15.14 -10.08 -23.92
N GLU A 90 15.05 -8.75 -24.01
CA GLU A 90 15.88 -7.84 -23.20
C GLU A 90 15.64 -7.99 -21.70
N LEU A 91 14.39 -8.20 -21.26
CA LEU A 91 14.08 -8.52 -19.86
C LEU A 91 14.67 -9.86 -19.42
N GLN A 92 14.70 -10.87 -20.30
CA GLN A 92 15.36 -12.15 -20.01
C GLN A 92 16.87 -11.97 -19.76
N ASN A 93 17.51 -11.00 -20.41
CA ASN A 93 18.91 -10.64 -20.17
C ASN A 93 19.12 -9.82 -18.87
N LYS A 94 18.04 -9.33 -18.25
CA LYS A 94 18.05 -8.51 -17.03
C LYS A 94 17.65 -9.29 -15.76
N LYS A 95 17.57 -10.62 -15.83
CA LYS A 95 17.10 -11.48 -14.71
C LYS A 95 17.82 -11.20 -13.39
N GLU A 96 19.13 -11.04 -13.41
CA GLU A 96 19.89 -10.76 -12.17
C GLU A 96 19.45 -9.44 -11.52
N GLY A 97 19.27 -8.39 -12.32
CA GLY A 97 18.73 -7.13 -11.83
C GLY A 97 17.31 -7.27 -11.28
N ILE A 98 16.47 -8.08 -11.93
CA ILE A 98 15.10 -8.38 -11.49
C ILE A 98 15.10 -9.13 -10.14
N LYS A 99 15.95 -10.16 -9.97
CA LYS A 99 16.10 -10.88 -8.70
C LYS A 99 16.45 -9.93 -7.56
N ASN A 100 17.36 -9.00 -7.80
CA ASN A 100 17.74 -7.99 -6.81
C ASN A 100 16.58 -7.05 -6.41
N ILE A 101 15.55 -6.87 -7.23
CA ILE A 101 14.36 -6.12 -6.80
C ILE A 101 13.58 -6.92 -5.75
N PHE A 102 13.42 -8.24 -5.95
CA PHE A 102 12.75 -9.11 -4.98
C PHE A 102 13.56 -9.23 -3.68
N ASP A 103 14.89 -9.35 -3.79
CA ASP A 103 15.76 -9.35 -2.61
C ASP A 103 15.72 -8.00 -1.89
N LEU A 104 15.56 -6.89 -2.60
CA LEU A 104 15.34 -5.59 -1.98
C LEU A 104 14.03 -5.58 -1.20
N PHE A 105 12.94 -6.11 -1.74
CA PHE A 105 11.66 -6.20 -1.00
C PHE A 105 11.80 -7.04 0.28
N LEU A 106 12.51 -8.17 0.23
CA LEU A 106 12.79 -8.98 1.42
C LEU A 106 13.66 -8.24 2.44
N ALA A 107 14.76 -7.63 2.00
CA ALA A 107 15.65 -6.86 2.87
C ALA A 107 14.95 -5.66 3.53
N ARG A 108 13.86 -5.18 2.91
CA ARG A 108 13.04 -4.05 3.38
C ARG A 108 11.82 -4.51 4.19
N THR A 109 11.60 -5.81 4.31
CA THR A 109 10.54 -6.38 5.14
C THR A 109 11.11 -6.81 6.49
N SER A 110 10.75 -6.09 7.54
CA SER A 110 11.13 -6.43 8.91
C SER A 110 10.10 -7.38 9.52
N LEU A 111 10.54 -8.57 9.92
CA LEU A 111 9.70 -9.54 10.63
C LEU A 111 9.89 -9.41 12.14
N SER A 112 8.80 -9.46 12.88
CA SER A 112 8.83 -9.52 14.35
C SER A 112 7.73 -10.43 14.90
N LYS A 113 7.84 -10.82 16.16
CA LYS A 113 6.89 -11.75 16.78
C LYS A 113 5.50 -11.10 16.95
N ALA A 114 4.47 -11.81 16.54
CA ALA A 114 3.06 -11.47 16.73
C ALA A 114 2.43 -12.33 17.84
N GLN A 115 1.17 -12.06 18.20
CA GLN A 115 0.42 -12.98 19.07
C GLN A 115 0.26 -14.37 18.42
N LYS A 116 0.08 -14.39 17.10
CA LYS A 116 0.03 -15.60 16.27
C LYS A 116 1.02 -15.44 15.12
N GLY A 117 2.04 -16.30 15.08
CA GLY A 117 3.05 -16.25 14.02
C GLY A 117 3.94 -15.00 14.05
N MET A 118 4.17 -14.41 12.88
CA MET A 118 5.00 -13.23 12.68
C MET A 118 4.16 -12.04 12.23
N ARG A 119 4.66 -10.82 12.43
CA ARG A 119 4.16 -9.60 11.80
C ARG A 119 5.23 -9.00 10.89
N ALA A 120 4.81 -8.32 9.83
CA ALA A 120 5.70 -7.74 8.83
C ALA A 120 5.53 -6.22 8.73
N GLU A 121 6.65 -5.51 8.69
CA GLU A 121 6.73 -4.07 8.47
C GLU A 121 7.59 -3.75 7.25
N VAL A 122 7.02 -3.03 6.27
CA VAL A 122 7.77 -2.58 5.08
C VAL A 122 8.51 -1.28 5.39
N ASP A 123 9.79 -1.26 5.02
CA ASP A 123 10.70 -0.11 5.07
C ASP A 123 10.74 0.59 6.43
N LYS A 124 10.73 -0.23 7.49
CA LYS A 124 10.65 0.19 8.89
C LYS A 124 11.71 1.24 9.26
N GLY A 125 11.24 2.42 9.69
CA GLY A 125 12.09 3.53 10.11
C GLY A 125 12.81 4.29 9.00
N PHE A 126 12.68 3.88 7.74
CA PHE A 126 13.34 4.58 6.62
C PHE A 126 12.73 5.95 6.34
N TRP A 127 11.47 6.14 6.70
CA TRP A 127 10.70 7.33 6.35
C TRP A 127 10.64 8.36 7.50
N ARG A 128 11.28 8.09 8.64
CA ARG A 128 11.13 8.90 9.88
C ARG A 128 11.55 10.36 9.75
N TYR A 129 12.53 10.65 8.88
CA TYR A 129 12.99 12.02 8.61
C TYR A 129 12.37 12.62 7.36
N TYR A 130 11.51 11.87 6.65
CA TYR A 130 10.82 12.41 5.50
C TYR A 130 9.88 13.54 5.94
N PHE A 131 9.83 14.62 5.18
CA PHE A 131 9.15 15.85 5.59
C PHE A 131 7.68 15.60 5.96
N ASP A 132 6.98 14.75 5.22
CA ASP A 132 5.57 14.42 5.46
C ASP A 132 5.33 13.69 6.79
N ASN A 133 6.37 13.09 7.38
CA ASN A 133 6.31 12.27 8.59
C ASN A 133 6.79 13.00 9.84
N ARG A 134 7.13 14.29 9.73
CA ARG A 134 7.67 15.09 10.84
C ARG A 134 6.74 15.24 12.06
N TYR A 135 5.46 14.88 11.92
CA TYR A 135 4.46 14.83 12.99
C TYR A 135 3.92 13.41 13.26
N ALA A 136 4.61 12.37 12.79
CA ALA A 136 4.14 10.98 12.85
C ALA A 136 3.92 10.44 14.28
N GLY A 137 4.61 11.01 15.28
CA GLY A 137 4.42 10.72 16.71
C GLY A 137 3.53 11.73 17.45
N TYR A 138 3.07 12.81 16.81
CA TYR A 138 2.18 13.79 17.43
C TYR A 138 0.73 13.37 17.30
N THR A 139 0.10 12.97 18.40
CA THR A 139 -1.29 12.45 18.44
C THR A 139 -2.32 13.45 18.96
N GLY A 140 -1.96 14.72 19.12
CA GLY A 140 -2.88 15.73 19.66
C GLY A 140 -4.00 16.09 18.68
N ASP A 141 -5.17 16.45 19.20
CA ASP A 141 -6.35 16.79 18.38
C ASP A 141 -6.20 18.11 17.62
N VAL A 142 -5.31 19.00 18.09
CA VAL A 142 -5.05 20.28 17.44
C VAL A 142 -4.23 20.05 16.19
N SER A 143 -4.75 20.50 15.05
CA SER A 143 -4.02 20.48 13.77
C SER A 143 -2.69 21.22 13.89
N PRO A 144 -1.57 20.66 13.40
CA PRO A 144 -0.30 21.37 13.45
C PRO A 144 -0.29 22.68 12.66
N VAL A 145 -1.12 22.78 11.62
CA VAL A 145 -1.28 24.00 10.82
C VAL A 145 -2.74 24.38 10.62
N GLY A 146 -3.01 25.67 10.61
CA GLY A 146 -4.26 26.28 10.20
C GLY A 146 -4.05 27.25 9.04
N TRP A 147 -5.14 27.84 8.55
CA TRP A 147 -5.13 28.78 7.44
C TRP A 147 -5.94 30.02 7.81
N GLU A 148 -5.34 31.18 7.64
CA GLU A 148 -5.97 32.47 7.93
C GLU A 148 -5.92 33.35 6.67
N GLU A 149 -7.01 34.06 6.39
CA GLU A 149 -7.05 35.03 5.30
C GLU A 149 -6.38 36.33 5.77
N SER A 150 -5.36 36.80 5.06
CA SER A 150 -4.79 38.12 5.30
C SER A 150 -5.67 39.20 4.69
N GLY A 151 -5.50 40.45 5.17
CA GLY A 151 -6.30 41.60 4.72
C GLY A 151 -6.21 41.93 3.22
N ASP A 152 -5.33 41.26 2.46
CA ASP A 152 -5.22 41.31 1.00
C ASP A 152 -5.96 40.15 0.29
N GLY A 153 -6.77 39.38 1.01
CA GLY A 153 -7.53 38.23 0.50
C GLY A 153 -6.70 36.95 0.25
N LYS A 154 -5.42 36.94 0.66
CA LYS A 154 -4.55 35.76 0.50
C LYS A 154 -4.62 34.86 1.72
N TRP A 155 -4.63 33.55 1.50
CA TRP A 155 -4.56 32.58 2.59
C TRP A 155 -3.12 32.37 3.01
N LYS A 156 -2.84 32.54 4.30
CA LYS A 156 -1.55 32.29 4.92
C LYS A 156 -1.65 31.10 5.85
N MET A 157 -0.67 30.21 5.75
CA MET A 157 -0.52 29.11 6.69
C MET A 157 -0.10 29.66 8.04
N LYS A 158 -0.81 29.26 9.10
CA LYS A 158 -0.46 29.53 10.49
C LYS A 158 -0.01 28.24 11.14
N THR A 159 1.20 28.23 11.68
CA THR A 159 1.65 27.11 12.51
C THR A 159 0.97 27.21 13.87
N GLN A 160 0.21 26.18 14.24
CA GLN A 160 -0.51 26.09 15.51
C GLN A 160 0.23 25.21 16.52
N VAL A 161 0.86 24.13 16.04
CA VAL A 161 1.76 23.27 16.82
C VAL A 161 3.13 23.44 16.21
N LYS A 162 4.09 23.93 17.01
CA LYS A 162 5.48 24.04 16.55
C LYS A 162 6.06 22.63 16.42
N TRP A 163 6.81 22.39 15.35
CA TRP A 163 7.50 21.12 15.18
C TRP A 163 8.48 20.86 16.34
N ASP A 164 8.48 19.62 16.83
CA ASP A 164 9.39 19.09 17.85
C ASP A 164 9.97 17.76 17.36
N SER A 165 11.25 17.53 17.61
CA SER A 165 11.91 16.25 17.35
C SER A 165 11.27 15.06 18.07
N SER A 166 10.58 15.28 19.19
CA SER A 166 9.82 14.26 19.92
C SER A 166 8.62 13.74 19.12
N TYR A 167 8.21 14.43 18.04
CA TYR A 167 7.14 13.99 17.15
C TYR A 167 7.64 13.06 16.04
N ILE A 168 8.94 12.76 16.00
CA ILE A 168 9.47 11.76 15.09
C ILE A 168 9.13 10.37 15.64
N ALA A 169 8.35 9.61 14.90
CA ALA A 169 8.16 8.19 15.16
C ALA A 169 9.40 7.42 14.63
N PRO A 170 10.15 6.70 15.50
CA PRO A 170 11.44 6.12 15.13
C PRO A 170 11.33 5.03 14.05
N ASP A 171 10.19 4.34 14.05
CA ASP A 171 9.89 3.22 13.16
C ASP A 171 9.02 3.65 11.96
N ALA A 172 8.73 4.94 11.79
CA ALA A 172 7.90 5.43 10.69
C ALA A 172 8.42 4.93 9.33
N GLY A 173 7.57 4.14 8.68
CA GLY A 173 7.75 3.62 7.33
C GLY A 173 6.64 4.16 6.43
N TRP A 174 6.09 3.28 5.60
CA TRP A 174 4.94 3.61 4.76
C TRP A 174 3.72 4.00 5.58
N ASP A 175 2.91 4.94 5.08
CA ASP A 175 1.54 5.12 5.57
C ASP A 175 0.59 4.04 5.02
N ILE A 176 -0.52 3.81 5.71
CA ILE A 176 -1.48 2.76 5.35
C ILE A 176 -2.15 2.98 3.97
N SER A 177 -2.18 4.23 3.49
CA SER A 177 -2.69 4.57 2.17
C SER A 177 -1.72 4.18 1.05
N HIS A 178 -0.40 4.30 1.25
CA HIS A 178 0.57 3.77 0.29
C HIS A 178 0.68 2.25 0.41
N ALA A 179 0.64 1.72 1.64
CA ALA A 179 0.76 0.29 1.94
C ALA A 179 -0.35 -0.58 1.34
N ARG A 180 -1.48 0.02 0.93
CA ARG A 180 -2.56 -0.71 0.24
C ARG A 180 -2.08 -1.49 -1.00
N ARG A 181 -0.99 -1.03 -1.62
CA ARG A 181 -0.35 -1.69 -2.77
C ARG A 181 0.27 -3.05 -2.44
N LEU A 182 0.56 -3.32 -1.16
CA LEU A 182 1.00 -4.62 -0.69
C LEU A 182 -0.06 -5.70 -0.93
N VAL A 183 -1.35 -5.34 -0.87
CA VAL A 183 -2.45 -6.29 -1.10
C VAL A 183 -2.33 -6.95 -2.48
N PRO A 184 -2.44 -6.22 -3.62
CA PRO A 184 -2.34 -6.85 -4.93
C PRO A 184 -0.95 -7.44 -5.19
N ALA A 185 0.12 -6.86 -4.63
CA ALA A 185 1.47 -7.40 -4.77
C ALA A 185 1.61 -8.80 -4.15
N LEU A 186 1.18 -8.96 -2.89
CA LEU A 186 1.24 -10.23 -2.19
C LEU A 186 0.28 -11.26 -2.78
N GLU A 187 -0.90 -10.83 -3.24
CA GLU A 187 -1.82 -11.71 -3.98
C GLU A 187 -1.18 -12.28 -5.24
N THR A 188 -0.55 -11.42 -6.07
CA THR A 188 0.13 -11.92 -7.26
C THR A 188 1.34 -12.78 -6.92
N PHE A 189 2.14 -12.44 -5.90
CA PHE A 189 3.30 -13.24 -5.52
C PHE A 189 2.90 -14.65 -5.05
N VAL A 190 1.81 -14.78 -4.29
CA VAL A 190 1.30 -16.09 -3.87
C VAL A 190 0.84 -16.89 -5.08
N ARG A 191 0.02 -16.30 -5.96
CA ARG A 191 -0.50 -17.00 -7.15
C ARG A 191 0.62 -17.42 -8.11
N ASN A 192 1.68 -16.62 -8.19
CA ASN A 192 2.70 -16.73 -9.23
C ASN A 192 4.08 -17.16 -8.75
N ARG A 193 4.26 -17.63 -7.52
CA ARG A 193 5.57 -18.04 -6.98
C ARG A 193 6.37 -18.94 -7.94
N GLU A 194 5.74 -20.00 -8.43
CA GLU A 194 6.39 -20.94 -9.36
C GLU A 194 6.63 -20.32 -10.75
N ASN A 195 5.75 -19.42 -11.19
CA ASN A 195 5.90 -18.72 -12.46
C ASN A 195 7.04 -17.70 -12.41
N ILE A 196 7.17 -16.96 -11.31
CA ILE A 196 8.28 -16.03 -11.02
C ILE A 196 9.60 -16.81 -11.07
N LYS A 197 9.67 -17.97 -10.41
CA LYS A 197 10.83 -18.86 -10.46
C LYS A 197 11.12 -19.32 -11.89
N ALA A 198 10.12 -19.80 -12.62
CA ALA A 198 10.30 -20.33 -13.96
C ALA A 198 10.73 -19.27 -14.99
N VAL A 199 10.19 -18.04 -14.89
CA VAL A 199 10.45 -16.98 -15.87
C VAL A 199 11.68 -16.14 -15.50
N TRP A 200 11.80 -15.75 -14.24
CA TRP A 200 12.86 -14.84 -13.77
C TRP A 200 14.01 -15.55 -13.06
N GLY A 201 13.86 -16.84 -12.74
CA GLY A 201 14.87 -17.62 -12.02
C GLY A 201 15.02 -17.23 -10.55
N TYR A 202 14.01 -16.59 -9.97
CA TYR A 202 14.04 -16.17 -8.57
C TYR A 202 13.54 -17.29 -7.66
N ASP A 203 14.43 -17.84 -6.84
CA ASP A 203 14.22 -19.02 -6.01
C ASP A 203 14.76 -18.85 -4.58
N ASN A 204 14.87 -17.61 -4.11
CA ASN A 204 15.27 -17.30 -2.74
C ASN A 204 14.29 -17.99 -1.76
N PRO A 205 14.78 -18.89 -0.86
CA PRO A 205 13.90 -19.61 0.06
C PRO A 205 13.20 -18.70 1.08
N ASP A 206 13.77 -17.54 1.40
CA ASP A 206 13.15 -16.55 2.30
C ASP A 206 11.97 -15.82 1.64
N PHE A 207 11.84 -15.92 0.30
CA PHE A 207 10.65 -15.50 -0.41
C PHE A 207 9.53 -16.54 -0.27
N ASP A 208 8.86 -16.47 0.87
CA ASP A 208 7.60 -17.18 1.13
C ASP A 208 6.43 -16.17 1.10
N PRO A 209 5.80 -15.95 -0.06
CA PRO A 209 4.74 -14.95 -0.19
C PRO A 209 3.49 -15.31 0.62
N VAL A 210 3.26 -16.58 0.96
CA VAL A 210 2.12 -16.99 1.80
C VAL A 210 2.37 -16.55 3.24
N ALA A 211 3.54 -16.90 3.78
CA ALA A 211 3.94 -16.51 5.14
C ALA A 211 4.06 -14.99 5.28
N LEU A 212 4.61 -14.31 4.27
CA LEU A 212 4.69 -12.85 4.24
C LEU A 212 3.29 -12.22 4.27
N ARG A 213 2.35 -12.70 3.45
CA ARG A 213 0.97 -12.19 3.44
C ARG A 213 0.28 -12.37 4.79
N GLU A 214 0.43 -13.53 5.42
CA GLU A 214 -0.07 -13.76 6.79
C GLU A 214 0.56 -12.77 7.78
N ALA A 215 1.88 -12.54 7.68
CA ALA A 215 2.57 -11.61 8.57
C ALA A 215 2.15 -10.14 8.37
N TYR A 216 1.87 -9.72 7.13
CA TYR A 216 1.31 -8.39 6.87
C TYR A 216 -0.13 -8.27 7.39
N ALA A 217 -0.94 -9.33 7.31
CA ALA A 217 -2.29 -9.36 7.91
C ALA A 217 -2.23 -9.26 9.44
N ASN A 218 -1.30 -9.97 10.08
CA ASN A 218 -1.06 -9.89 11.53
C ASN A 218 -0.67 -8.48 11.96
N GLN A 219 0.14 -7.77 11.17
CA GLN A 219 0.51 -6.38 11.47
C GLN A 219 -0.73 -5.46 11.53
N VAL A 220 -1.70 -5.65 10.63
CA VAL A 220 -2.94 -4.86 10.63
C VAL A 220 -3.68 -5.05 11.95
N VAL A 221 -3.82 -6.29 12.42
CA VAL A 221 -4.59 -6.60 13.63
C VAL A 221 -3.83 -6.24 14.91
N ASP A 222 -2.55 -6.59 14.99
CA ASP A 222 -1.77 -6.48 16.24
C ASP A 222 -1.29 -5.05 16.53
N LYS A 223 -1.16 -4.20 15.50
CA LYS A 223 -0.49 -2.89 15.64
C LYS A 223 -1.22 -1.72 15.00
N ILE A 224 -1.93 -1.92 13.89
CA ILE A 224 -2.55 -0.82 13.15
C ILE A 224 -3.98 -0.57 13.63
N TRP A 225 -4.75 -1.63 13.88
CA TRP A 225 -6.11 -1.53 14.40
C TRP A 225 -6.13 -1.05 15.86
N ASN A 226 -7.06 -0.15 16.18
CA ASN A 226 -7.24 0.41 17.52
C ASN A 226 -7.82 -0.57 18.56
N GLY A 227 -8.16 -1.81 18.18
CA GLY A 227 -8.75 -2.80 19.08
C GLY A 227 -10.24 -2.62 19.36
N ASP A 228 -10.87 -1.55 18.86
CA ASP A 228 -12.31 -1.32 19.04
C ASP A 228 -13.08 -1.99 17.89
N VAL A 229 -13.77 -3.09 18.20
CA VAL A 229 -14.59 -3.78 17.21
C VAL A 229 -15.83 -2.98 16.83
N ASN A 230 -16.37 -2.16 17.73
CA ASN A 230 -17.60 -1.41 17.52
C ASN A 230 -17.38 -0.15 16.69
N TYR A 231 -16.20 0.46 16.79
CA TYR A 231 -15.78 1.63 16.03
C TYR A 231 -14.33 1.47 15.55
N PRO A 232 -14.09 0.58 14.57
CA PRO A 232 -12.74 0.25 14.13
C PRO A 232 -12.04 1.46 13.53
N LEU A 233 -10.84 1.76 13.98
CA LEU A 233 -9.98 2.79 13.39
C LEU A 233 -8.58 2.22 13.20
N PHE A 234 -7.83 2.81 12.28
CA PHE A 234 -6.53 2.32 11.86
C PHE A 234 -5.47 3.42 11.91
N SER A 235 -4.31 3.10 12.48
CA SER A 235 -3.20 4.04 12.58
C SER A 235 -2.78 4.55 11.21
N ASN A 236 -2.32 5.81 11.12
CA ASN A 236 -1.90 6.37 9.84
C ASN A 236 -0.65 5.68 9.26
N PHE A 237 0.25 5.17 10.11
CA PHE A 237 1.50 4.55 9.70
C PHE A 237 1.47 3.03 9.86
N TRP A 238 2.17 2.33 8.96
CA TRP A 238 2.27 0.87 8.96
C TRP A 238 2.93 0.31 10.23
N SER A 239 3.81 1.09 10.87
CA SER A 239 4.45 0.76 12.15
C SER A 239 3.48 0.67 13.33
N GLY A 240 2.25 1.19 13.18
CA GLY A 240 1.28 1.38 14.26
C GLY A 240 1.31 2.79 14.86
N ASP A 241 2.27 3.63 14.46
CA ASP A 241 2.27 5.03 14.85
C ASP A 241 1.05 5.75 14.25
N ASN A 242 0.47 6.67 15.01
CA ASN A 242 -0.82 7.27 14.68
C ASN A 242 -0.84 8.79 14.79
N GLY A 243 0.29 9.46 14.56
CA GLY A 243 0.33 10.91 14.55
C GLY A 243 -0.21 11.51 13.25
N TRP A 244 -0.11 12.84 13.17
CA TRP A 244 -0.50 13.59 11.97
C TRP A 244 0.41 13.28 10.78
N TYR A 245 -0.19 13.16 9.60
CA TYR A 245 0.51 12.85 8.34
C TYR A 245 0.27 13.91 7.27
N ARG A 246 1.28 14.19 6.43
CA ARG A 246 1.19 15.14 5.30
C ARG A 246 0.72 16.54 5.71
N VAL A 247 1.18 17.00 6.87
CA VAL A 247 0.91 18.35 7.37
C VAL A 247 1.38 19.38 6.34
N ALA A 248 0.50 20.30 5.94
CA ALA A 248 0.77 21.32 4.92
C ALA A 248 1.23 20.80 3.56
N TYR A 249 0.92 19.54 3.21
CA TYR A 249 1.35 18.94 1.95
C TYR A 249 0.87 19.73 0.72
N ALA A 250 1.80 20.02 -0.19
CA ALA A 250 1.58 20.75 -1.45
C ALA A 250 0.91 22.14 -1.30
N ALA A 251 0.94 22.71 -0.09
CA ALA A 251 0.39 24.02 0.24
C ALA A 251 0.85 25.13 -0.72
N ASN A 252 2.17 25.23 -0.91
CA ASN A 252 2.81 26.28 -1.70
C ASN A 252 2.68 26.05 -3.21
N GLU A 253 2.51 24.80 -3.64
CA GLU A 253 2.50 24.40 -5.06
C GLU A 253 1.10 24.43 -5.67
N THR A 254 0.09 24.04 -4.87
CA THR A 254 -1.28 23.85 -5.36
C THR A 254 -2.26 24.86 -4.80
N GLY A 255 -1.84 25.72 -3.86
CA GLY A 255 -2.72 26.61 -3.10
C GLY A 255 -3.71 25.86 -2.21
N ARG A 256 -3.55 24.54 -2.02
CA ARG A 256 -4.44 23.73 -1.20
C ARG A 256 -4.26 24.07 0.27
N ARG A 257 -5.38 24.37 0.92
CA ARG A 257 -5.47 24.62 2.36
C ARG A 257 -5.59 23.30 3.12
N PHE A 258 -4.58 22.45 2.99
CA PHE A 258 -4.59 21.11 3.60
C PHE A 258 -3.86 21.12 4.94
N ALA A 259 -4.59 20.77 6.00
CA ALA A 259 -4.06 20.71 7.36
C ALA A 259 -3.13 19.50 7.59
N GLY A 260 -3.39 18.41 6.87
CA GLY A 260 -2.85 17.09 7.16
C GLY A 260 -3.97 16.10 7.49
N TYR A 261 -3.61 14.82 7.55
CA TYR A 261 -4.49 13.79 8.07
C TYR A 261 -4.29 13.72 9.60
N PRO A 262 -5.37 13.84 10.40
CA PRO A 262 -5.28 13.66 11.86
C PRO A 262 -4.98 12.20 12.20
N PRO A 263 -4.68 11.86 13.47
CA PRO A 263 -4.71 10.49 13.95
C PRO A 263 -5.96 9.74 13.46
N TYR A 264 -5.76 8.52 12.94
CA TYR A 264 -6.78 7.68 12.28
C TYR A 264 -7.37 8.25 10.99
N GLY A 265 -6.91 9.41 10.51
CA GLY A 265 -7.45 10.12 9.35
C GLY A 265 -7.28 9.39 8.02
N LEU A 266 -6.45 8.34 7.96
CA LEU A 266 -6.30 7.48 6.80
C LEU A 266 -7.13 6.19 6.85
N SER A 267 -7.97 5.97 7.87
CA SER A 267 -8.71 4.72 8.09
C SER A 267 -9.50 4.22 6.87
N ILE A 268 -10.07 5.12 6.05
CA ILE A 268 -10.75 4.75 4.80
C ILE A 268 -9.86 3.94 3.85
N SER A 269 -8.55 4.17 3.85
CA SER A 269 -7.59 3.47 2.99
C SER A 269 -7.48 1.97 3.29
N ILE A 270 -7.85 1.56 4.52
CA ILE A 270 -7.92 0.15 4.89
C ILE A 270 -9.19 -0.49 4.31
N ALA A 271 -10.32 0.23 4.31
CA ALA A 271 -11.57 -0.27 3.74
C ALA A 271 -11.56 -0.29 2.20
N ASP A 272 -11.01 0.72 1.53
CA ASP A 272 -10.99 0.82 0.06
C ASP A 272 -9.68 0.31 -0.59
N GLY A 273 -8.79 -0.28 0.20
CA GLY A 273 -7.44 -0.64 -0.22
C GLY A 273 -7.19 -2.12 -0.48
N GLY A 274 -8.23 -2.97 -0.49
CA GLY A 274 -8.06 -4.42 -0.68
C GLY A 274 -7.83 -5.22 0.59
N TYR A 275 -7.52 -4.58 1.72
CA TYR A 275 -7.24 -5.30 2.98
C TYR A 275 -8.33 -6.27 3.48
N PRO A 276 -9.63 -6.12 3.18
CA PRO A 276 -10.62 -7.12 3.56
C PRO A 276 -10.31 -8.54 3.08
N VAL A 277 -9.66 -8.69 1.92
CA VAL A 277 -9.29 -10.02 1.38
C VAL A 277 -8.33 -10.79 2.30
N TRP A 278 -7.55 -10.08 3.12
CA TRP A 278 -6.65 -10.72 4.09
C TRP A 278 -7.38 -11.36 5.28
N GLY A 279 -8.70 -11.16 5.38
CA GLY A 279 -9.54 -11.91 6.29
C GLY A 279 -9.56 -13.43 6.05
N ALA A 280 -9.13 -13.89 4.88
CA ALA A 280 -8.85 -15.30 4.61
C ALA A 280 -7.67 -15.86 5.44
N PHE A 281 -6.75 -15.00 5.91
CA PHE A 281 -5.59 -15.38 6.72
C PHE A 281 -5.76 -15.01 8.19
N HIS A 282 -6.50 -13.94 8.47
CA HIS A 282 -6.75 -13.50 9.85
C HIS A 282 -8.23 -13.24 10.11
N PRO A 283 -8.98 -14.19 10.72
CA PRO A 283 -10.43 -14.10 10.89
C PRO A 283 -10.93 -12.83 11.62
N THR A 284 -10.12 -12.22 12.49
CA THR A 284 -10.49 -10.93 13.12
C THR A 284 -10.72 -9.82 12.10
N LEU A 285 -10.00 -9.82 10.97
CA LEU A 285 -10.24 -8.86 9.90
C LEU A 285 -11.64 -9.03 9.31
N ASN A 286 -12.15 -10.26 9.17
CA ASN A 286 -13.53 -10.50 8.73
C ASN A 286 -14.54 -9.83 9.67
N THR A 287 -14.35 -9.98 10.98
CA THR A 287 -15.21 -9.35 11.99
C THR A 287 -15.15 -7.83 11.90
N ILE A 288 -13.94 -7.27 11.80
CA ILE A 288 -13.73 -5.81 11.70
C ILE A 288 -14.43 -5.25 10.46
N PHE A 289 -14.18 -5.81 9.28
CA PHE A 289 -14.72 -5.29 8.02
C PHE A 289 -16.22 -5.51 7.88
N ARG A 290 -16.76 -6.62 8.39
CA ARG A 290 -18.22 -6.81 8.48
C ARG A 290 -18.86 -5.75 9.40
N ASN A 291 -18.25 -5.43 10.54
CA ASN A 291 -18.78 -4.38 11.40
C ASN A 291 -18.70 -2.99 10.74
N ILE A 292 -17.62 -2.66 10.02
CA ILE A 292 -17.54 -1.40 9.25
C ILE A 292 -18.71 -1.31 8.25
N PHE A 293 -19.00 -2.40 7.53
CA PHE A 293 -20.15 -2.47 6.65
C PHE A 293 -21.48 -2.31 7.39
N GLU A 294 -21.69 -3.02 8.51
CA GLU A 294 -22.92 -2.89 9.31
C GLU A 294 -23.13 -1.46 9.84
N LEU A 295 -22.08 -0.81 10.35
CA LEU A 295 -22.11 0.59 10.77
C LEU A 295 -22.51 1.52 9.60
N SER A 296 -22.07 1.24 8.38
CA SER A 296 -22.44 2.03 7.20
C SER A 296 -23.91 1.86 6.80
N GLN A 297 -24.59 0.81 7.27
CA GLN A 297 -26.01 0.57 7.05
C GLN A 297 -26.91 1.04 8.19
N LYS A 298 -26.36 1.32 9.38
CA LYS A 298 -27.12 1.76 10.55
C LYS A 298 -27.65 3.19 10.38
N ASN A 299 -28.84 3.44 10.93
CA ASN A 299 -29.49 4.76 10.90
C ASN A 299 -29.39 5.54 12.22
N ASP A 300 -28.61 5.07 13.20
CA ASP A 300 -28.36 5.83 14.43
C ASP A 300 -27.34 6.97 14.19
N ASP A 301 -27.48 8.07 14.94
CA ASP A 301 -26.67 9.28 14.76
C ASP A 301 -25.17 9.03 15.01
N ARG A 302 -24.84 8.13 15.94
CA ARG A 302 -23.46 7.84 16.31
C ARG A 302 -22.75 7.08 15.19
N ALA A 303 -23.36 6.02 14.65
CA ALA A 303 -22.82 5.28 13.51
C ALA A 303 -22.70 6.18 12.27
N ARG A 304 -23.72 6.99 11.97
CA ARG A 304 -23.68 7.93 10.83
C ARG A 304 -22.55 8.94 10.97
N SER A 305 -22.38 9.56 12.14
CA SER A 305 -21.30 10.50 12.40
C SER A 305 -19.93 9.82 12.25
N PHE A 306 -19.77 8.62 12.81
CA PHE A 306 -18.54 7.85 12.73
C PHE A 306 -18.15 7.52 11.28
N ILE A 307 -19.07 6.95 10.50
CA ILE A 307 -18.81 6.59 9.10
C ILE A 307 -18.57 7.85 8.26
N SER A 308 -19.32 8.94 8.46
CA SER A 308 -19.09 10.20 7.73
C SER A 308 -17.70 10.79 7.95
N ARG A 309 -17.14 10.61 9.15
CA ARG A 309 -15.84 11.16 9.51
C ARG A 309 -14.69 10.27 9.02
N ASN A 310 -14.79 8.97 9.24
CA ASN A 310 -13.65 8.05 9.07
C ASN A 310 -13.72 7.21 7.80
N TYR A 311 -14.92 7.01 7.26
CA TYR A 311 -15.18 6.18 6.08
C TYR A 311 -16.11 6.87 5.07
N PRO A 312 -15.87 8.16 4.71
CA PRO A 312 -16.81 8.92 3.88
C PRO A 312 -17.05 8.28 2.49
N GLY A 313 -16.09 7.49 1.97
CA GLY A 313 -16.22 6.75 0.72
C GLY A 313 -17.25 5.61 0.73
N LEU A 314 -17.69 5.18 1.92
CA LEU A 314 -18.68 4.12 2.10
C LEU A 314 -20.12 4.65 2.21
N LEU A 315 -20.31 5.96 2.40
CA LEU A 315 -21.65 6.56 2.49
C LEU A 315 -22.32 6.63 1.12
N GLY A 316 -23.23 5.68 0.88
CA GLY A 316 -24.16 5.72 -0.25
C GLY A 316 -25.25 6.77 -0.05
N ASN A 317 -24.97 8.05 -0.34
CA ASN A 317 -26.08 8.97 -0.61
C ASN A 317 -26.66 8.65 -2.00
N ARG A 318 -27.95 8.29 -2.05
CA ARG A 318 -28.82 8.17 -3.24
C ARG A 318 -29.00 9.51 -3.99
N SER A 319 -27.95 10.34 -4.06
CA SER A 319 -27.95 11.62 -4.78
C SER A 319 -27.28 11.43 -6.13
N ASN A 320 -27.94 11.90 -7.19
CA ASN A 320 -27.70 11.71 -8.63
C ASN A 320 -26.29 12.03 -9.22
N SER A 321 -25.21 12.15 -8.45
CA SER A 321 -23.84 12.26 -9.00
C SER A 321 -23.10 10.92 -8.93
N ALA A 322 -23.32 10.09 -9.96
CA ALA A 322 -22.95 8.69 -10.01
C ALA A 322 -21.43 8.37 -10.14
N SER A 323 -20.55 9.34 -10.39
CA SER A 323 -19.22 9.01 -10.96
C SER A 323 -18.08 8.71 -9.97
N LYS A 324 -18.11 9.20 -8.72
CA LYS A 324 -17.03 8.94 -7.73
C LYS A 324 -17.45 8.06 -6.55
N LYS A 325 -18.74 8.06 -6.19
CA LYS A 325 -19.26 7.34 -5.03
C LYS A 325 -19.38 5.82 -5.27
N ALA A 326 -19.43 5.38 -6.52
CA ALA A 326 -19.57 3.96 -6.85
C ALA A 326 -18.27 3.17 -6.61
N ILE A 327 -17.10 3.69 -6.98
CA ILE A 327 -15.88 2.87 -7.09
C ILE A 327 -15.35 2.41 -5.72
N GLN A 328 -15.27 3.29 -4.71
CA GLN A 328 -14.75 2.93 -3.39
C GLN A 328 -15.66 1.94 -2.67
N ASN A 329 -16.98 2.17 -2.74
CA ASN A 329 -17.95 1.23 -2.20
C ASN A 329 -17.93 -0.10 -2.95
N LEU A 330 -17.84 -0.09 -4.29
CA LEU A 330 -17.72 -1.30 -5.09
C LEU A 330 -16.44 -2.08 -4.76
N SER A 331 -15.30 -1.41 -4.59
CA SER A 331 -14.05 -2.04 -4.17
C SER A 331 -14.22 -2.72 -2.81
N PHE A 332 -14.71 -1.98 -1.82
CA PHE A 332 -14.93 -2.53 -0.48
C PHE A 332 -15.90 -3.73 -0.50
N LEU A 333 -17.01 -3.63 -1.22
CA LEU A 333 -17.99 -4.72 -1.35
C LEU A 333 -17.40 -5.93 -2.09
N SER A 334 -16.61 -5.71 -3.14
CA SER A 334 -15.88 -6.76 -3.86
C SER A 334 -14.98 -7.54 -2.91
N ASP A 335 -14.19 -6.84 -2.11
CA ASP A 335 -13.24 -7.45 -1.18
C ASP A 335 -13.94 -8.21 -0.04
N LEU A 336 -15.19 -7.84 0.28
CA LEU A 336 -16.04 -8.57 1.23
C LEU A 336 -16.63 -9.87 0.66
N VAL A 337 -16.74 -10.02 -0.67
CA VAL A 337 -17.31 -11.23 -1.31
C VAL A 337 -16.31 -12.39 -1.30
N GLU A 338 -15.01 -12.12 -1.30
CA GLU A 338 -13.98 -13.15 -1.11
C GLU A 338 -14.03 -13.80 0.29
N LEU A 339 -14.83 -13.26 1.21
CA LEU A 339 -15.10 -13.83 2.53
C LEU A 339 -16.17 -14.94 2.46
N SER A 340 -15.98 -15.95 1.62
CA SER A 340 -16.89 -17.10 1.52
C SER A 340 -16.54 -18.20 2.54
N PHE A 341 -17.53 -18.50 3.39
CA PHE A 341 -17.84 -19.63 4.27
C PHE A 341 -17.02 -20.94 4.21
N ALA A 342 -15.69 -20.90 4.23
CA ALA A 342 -14.84 -22.09 4.31
C ALA A 342 -14.19 -22.26 5.69
N VAL A 343 -15.02 -22.29 6.76
CA VAL A 343 -14.65 -22.91 8.04
C VAL A 343 -15.85 -23.72 8.54
N LEU A 344 -16.17 -24.79 7.82
CA LEU A 344 -16.73 -26.02 8.38
C LEU A 344 -16.13 -27.15 7.56
N ASN A 345 -15.49 -28.10 8.24
CA ASN A 345 -14.72 -29.25 7.73
C ASN A 345 -13.24 -29.00 7.43
N LYS A 346 -12.44 -28.89 8.49
CA LYS A 346 -11.39 -29.87 8.76
C LYS A 346 -11.36 -30.22 10.24
#